data_AF-M9M7F3-F1
#
_entry.id   AF-M9M7F3-F1
#
_cell.length_a   1.000
_cell.length_b   1.000
_cell.length_c   1.000
_cell.angle_alpha   90.00
_cell.angle_beta   90.00
_cell.angle_gamma   90.00
#
_symmetry.space_group_name_H-M   'P 1'
#
loop_
_entity.id
_entity.type
_entity.pdbx_description
1 polymer ?
#
loop_
_entity_poly.entity_id
_entity_poly.type
_entity_poly.pdbx_seq_one_letter_code
_entity_poly.pdbx_strand_id
1 'polypeptide(L)'
;MSIILQATTPPSQSNVTPEKDGNRKRNRSQSDSSGDFITDLSISPASSGVGNSKALNFPPLGWDFFLPCSELRQGPRKARRSSTPSSVAPISDTITGNIPFNTSRWISERSIKKKSGPTHPYSRRATQLARVAHRKDKLNTAKAIRGRSSNAKVDRLSTLILMLPDELDALPDLAAVHAFVADTFLTRHEDELQELKAERRPGRPPHKRELEIKELMAKENQEYLEGFELPDLTSATNVKLLRDWQGDPQALPLFRMVRISARYPEQSKLMHPGNHKLLQLELKQQQDATSADAAADMDTTTSDSQDTSSFQRVGEFAQMG
;
A
#
# COMPACT_ATOMS: atom_id res chain seq x y z
N MET A 1 -55.44 18.42 40.67
CA MET A 1 -56.74 17.90 40.21
C MET A 1 -56.62 17.68 38.71
N SER A 2 -56.24 16.47 38.29
CA SER A 2 -57.13 15.44 37.72
C SER A 2 -57.16 15.57 36.18
N ILE A 3 -56.35 14.80 35.44
CA ILE A 3 -56.67 13.53 34.73
C ILE A 3 -57.79 13.78 33.68
N ILE A 4 -57.61 13.52 32.38
CA ILE A 4 -57.85 12.22 31.73
C ILE A 4 -57.19 12.16 30.33
N LEU A 5 -56.54 11.03 30.10
CA LEU A 5 -56.01 10.47 28.85
C LEU A 5 -57.14 10.04 27.89
N GLN A 6 -56.95 10.16 26.58
CA GLN A 6 -57.51 9.17 25.64
C GLN A 6 -56.52 8.86 24.50
N ALA A 7 -56.06 7.61 24.51
CA ALA A 7 -55.31 6.95 23.46
C ALA A 7 -56.25 6.48 22.35
N THR A 8 -55.83 6.60 21.09
CA THR A 8 -56.46 5.94 19.94
C THR A 8 -55.55 4.81 19.47
N THR A 9 -56.07 3.59 19.52
CA THR A 9 -55.45 2.31 19.14
C THR A 9 -55.91 1.92 17.73
N PRO A 10 -55.09 1.23 16.92
CA PRO A 10 -55.35 0.97 15.50
C PRO A 10 -56.21 -0.28 15.22
N PRO A 11 -56.82 -0.41 14.03
CA PRO A 11 -57.50 -1.64 13.63
C PRO A 11 -56.54 -2.69 13.04
N SER A 12 -56.63 -3.90 13.61
CA SER A 12 -56.16 -5.16 13.05
C SER A 12 -56.98 -5.57 11.82
N GLN A 13 -56.35 -6.11 10.78
CA GLN A 13 -56.96 -7.18 10.00
C GLN A 13 -55.94 -8.29 9.70
N SER A 14 -56.30 -9.46 10.21
CA SER A 14 -55.79 -10.79 9.93
C SER A 14 -56.15 -11.24 8.53
N ASN A 15 -55.20 -11.85 7.81
CA ASN A 15 -55.51 -12.83 6.78
C ASN A 15 -54.65 -14.07 6.99
N VAL A 16 -55.34 -15.16 7.36
CA VAL A 16 -54.85 -16.53 7.46
C VAL A 16 -55.35 -17.25 6.21
N THR A 17 -54.45 -17.91 5.49
CA THR A 17 -54.79 -18.92 4.45
C THR A 17 -54.07 -20.22 4.75
N PRO A 18 -54.75 -21.39 4.64
CA PRO A 18 -54.20 -22.68 5.05
C PRO A 18 -53.57 -23.49 3.89
N GLU A 19 -52.57 -24.30 4.29
CA GLU A 19 -52.36 -25.72 3.96
C GLU A 19 -52.24 -26.19 2.50
N LYS A 20 -51.06 -26.73 2.14
CA LYS A 20 -50.90 -28.12 1.65
C LYS A 20 -49.45 -28.58 1.49
N ASP A 21 -49.12 -29.59 2.30
CA ASP A 21 -48.40 -30.84 2.00
C ASP A 21 -47.14 -30.88 1.12
N GLY A 22 -46.08 -31.41 1.76
CA GLY A 22 -45.35 -32.56 1.22
C GLY A 22 -44.00 -32.28 0.56
N ASN A 23 -42.90 -32.52 1.28
CA ASN A 23 -42.08 -33.73 1.05
C ASN A 23 -40.86 -33.74 2.00
N ARG A 24 -40.84 -34.76 2.85
CA ARG A 24 -39.86 -35.03 3.89
C ARG A 24 -38.99 -36.18 3.36
N LYS A 25 -37.73 -35.92 2.99
CA LYS A 25 -36.71 -36.98 2.86
C LYS A 25 -35.55 -36.69 3.81
N ARG A 26 -35.68 -37.25 5.02
CA ARG A 26 -34.58 -37.51 5.95
C ARG A 26 -34.02 -38.87 5.58
N ASN A 27 -32.75 -38.94 5.18
CA ASN A 27 -32.01 -40.17 5.11
C ASN A 27 -31.30 -40.38 6.46
N ARG A 28 -31.83 -41.31 7.27
CA ARG A 28 -31.19 -41.86 8.47
C ARG A 28 -31.45 -43.37 8.49
N SER A 29 -30.38 -44.13 8.37
CA SER A 29 -30.23 -45.58 8.60
C SER A 29 -28.72 -45.82 8.57
N GLN A 30 -28.03 -46.58 9.42
CA GLN A 30 -28.29 -47.53 10.50
C GLN A 30 -26.93 -47.57 11.25
N SER A 31 -26.86 -47.39 12.57
CA SER A 31 -26.70 -48.48 13.55
C SER A 31 -25.76 -49.61 13.10
N ASP A 32 -24.53 -49.60 13.61
CA ASP A 32 -23.84 -50.82 14.02
C ASP A 32 -23.36 -50.67 15.47
N SER A 33 -23.65 -51.71 16.21
CA SER A 33 -23.49 -51.94 17.63
C SER A 33 -22.25 -52.79 17.88
N SER A 34 -21.40 -52.39 18.82
CA SER A 34 -20.48 -53.18 19.68
C SER A 34 -19.79 -52.15 20.58
N GLY A 35 -19.94 -52.10 21.91
CA GLY A 35 -19.78 -53.19 22.87
C GLY A 35 -18.29 -53.27 23.27
N ASP A 36 -18.00 -53.13 24.57
CA ASP A 36 -16.71 -53.33 25.28
C ASP A 36 -15.99 -52.01 25.67
N PHE A 37 -16.19 -51.41 26.85
CA PHE A 37 -15.92 -51.88 28.23
C PHE A 37 -14.42 -52.09 28.52
N ILE A 38 -13.66 -51.03 28.89
CA ILE A 38 -12.59 -51.09 29.90
C ILE A 38 -12.51 -49.76 30.66
N THR A 39 -12.46 -49.90 31.96
CA THR A 39 -12.41 -48.95 33.06
C THR A 39 -11.12 -48.13 33.16
N ASP A 40 -11.30 -46.88 33.57
CA ASP A 40 -10.63 -46.18 34.68
C ASP A 40 -9.27 -46.73 35.17
N LEU A 41 -8.24 -45.87 35.10
CA LEU A 41 -7.04 -45.97 35.91
C LEU A 41 -6.56 -44.56 36.26
N SER A 42 -7.28 -43.96 37.20
CA SER A 42 -6.77 -42.97 38.13
C SER A 42 -5.54 -43.51 38.87
N ILE A 43 -4.37 -42.87 38.70
CA ILE A 43 -3.28 -42.94 39.68
C ILE A 43 -2.72 -41.53 39.91
N SER A 44 -3.16 -40.93 41.00
CA SER A 44 -2.34 -40.10 41.89
C SER A 44 -2.68 -40.58 43.30
N PRO A 45 -1.71 -40.70 44.22
CA PRO A 45 -1.58 -39.58 45.16
C PRO A 45 -0.18 -39.38 45.80
N ALA A 46 -0.06 -38.23 46.48
CA ALA A 46 0.75 -37.98 47.68
C ALA A 46 2.28 -37.89 47.49
N SER A 47 3.07 -37.09 48.20
CA SER A 47 2.87 -36.20 49.35
C SER A 47 4.20 -35.46 49.62
N SER A 48 4.11 -34.24 50.17
CA SER A 48 5.02 -33.59 51.15
C SER A 48 6.53 -33.45 50.87
N GLY A 49 7.03 -32.21 51.01
CA GLY A 49 8.45 -31.93 51.24
C GLY A 49 8.73 -30.44 51.48
N VAL A 50 8.63 -30.02 52.73
CA VAL A 50 8.94 -28.68 53.24
C VAL A 50 10.47 -28.45 53.30
N GLY A 51 10.91 -27.27 52.82
CA GLY A 51 12.02 -26.47 53.36
C GLY A 51 13.46 -26.99 53.27
N ASN A 52 14.37 -26.22 52.68
CA ASN A 52 15.12 -25.16 53.38
C ASN A 52 16.34 -24.70 52.55
N SER A 53 16.43 -23.37 52.40
CA SER A 53 17.61 -22.51 52.22
C SER A 53 18.99 -23.14 52.02
N LYS A 54 19.63 -22.82 50.89
CA LYS A 54 21.07 -22.53 50.84
C LYS A 54 21.34 -21.43 49.81
N ALA A 55 21.75 -20.28 50.33
CA ALA A 55 22.30 -19.17 49.59
C ALA A 55 23.57 -19.62 48.85
N LEU A 56 23.66 -19.32 47.56
CA LEU A 56 24.91 -19.31 46.82
C LEU A 56 25.12 -17.93 46.22
N ASN A 57 26.14 -17.27 46.75
CA ASN A 57 26.73 -16.03 46.28
C ASN A 57 27.04 -16.09 44.78
N PHE A 58 26.55 -15.10 44.04
CA PHE A 58 27.06 -14.75 42.72
C PHE A 58 28.27 -13.80 42.88
N PRO A 59 29.46 -14.13 42.34
CA PRO A 59 30.48 -13.13 42.06
C PRO A 59 30.22 -12.46 40.69
N PRO A 60 30.48 -11.15 40.53
CA PRO A 60 30.39 -10.45 39.26
C PRO A 60 31.73 -10.49 38.54
N LEU A 61 31.79 -11.13 37.39
CA LEU A 61 32.88 -11.04 36.41
C LEU A 61 32.17 -11.05 35.05
N GLY A 62 32.21 -9.98 34.26
CA GLY A 62 33.42 -9.51 33.61
C GLY A 62 33.18 -9.77 32.12
N TRP A 63 33.02 -8.70 31.35
CA TRP A 63 32.91 -8.76 29.90
C TRP A 63 34.19 -9.40 29.36
N ASP A 64 34.05 -10.39 28.47
CA ASP A 64 34.99 -10.79 27.41
C ASP A 64 34.83 -12.27 27.08
N PHE A 65 34.02 -12.56 26.06
CA PHE A 65 34.16 -13.81 25.29
C PHE A 65 33.98 -13.49 23.80
N PHE A 66 35.04 -12.89 23.26
CA PHE A 66 35.31 -12.77 21.84
C PHE A 66 35.82 -14.14 21.36
N LEU A 67 34.98 -14.91 20.65
CA LEU A 67 35.45 -16.09 19.91
C LEU A 67 36.23 -15.60 18.66
N PRO A 68 37.48 -16.05 18.45
CA PRO A 68 38.20 -15.80 17.21
C PRO A 68 37.68 -16.76 16.12
N CYS A 69 37.03 -16.20 15.11
CA CYS A 69 36.65 -16.92 13.90
C CYS A 69 37.90 -17.08 13.01
N SER A 70 38.41 -18.31 12.95
CA SER A 70 39.54 -18.70 12.12
C SER A 70 39.17 -18.73 10.64
N GLU A 71 39.95 -17.97 9.87
CA GLU A 71 40.65 -18.47 8.69
C GLU A 71 39.80 -18.86 7.45
N LEU A 72 39.40 -17.83 6.69
CA LEU A 72 39.01 -17.97 5.28
C LEU A 72 40.15 -17.48 4.37
N ARG A 73 40.98 -18.44 4.01
CA ARG A 73 42.08 -18.37 3.04
C ARG A 73 41.57 -17.86 1.68
N GLN A 74 41.93 -16.63 1.32
CA GLN A 74 41.73 -16.12 -0.03
C GLN A 74 42.75 -16.76 -0.98
N GLY A 75 42.27 -17.62 -1.88
CA GLY A 75 43.09 -18.17 -2.96
C GLY A 75 43.42 -17.10 -4.01
N PRO A 76 44.61 -17.15 -4.64
CA PRO A 76 45.03 -16.14 -5.61
C PRO A 76 44.19 -16.25 -6.90
N ARG A 77 43.62 -15.11 -7.30
CA ARG A 77 43.01 -14.90 -8.61
C ARG A 77 44.08 -15.06 -9.69
N LYS A 78 43.97 -16.07 -10.54
CA LYS A 78 44.86 -16.24 -11.70
C LYS A 78 44.70 -15.04 -12.65
N ALA A 79 45.84 -14.43 -12.95
CA ALA A 79 45.99 -13.35 -13.90
C ALA A 79 45.46 -13.75 -15.29
N ARG A 80 44.66 -12.85 -15.86
CA ARG A 80 44.21 -12.85 -17.24
C ARG A 80 45.43 -12.61 -18.13
N ARG A 81 45.87 -13.63 -18.87
CA ARG A 81 46.94 -13.48 -19.88
C ARG A 81 46.42 -12.65 -21.06
N SER A 82 47.23 -11.67 -21.43
CA SER A 82 47.14 -10.86 -22.63
C SER A 82 47.43 -11.68 -23.91
N SER A 83 46.95 -11.11 -25.00
CA SER A 83 46.84 -11.58 -26.39
C SER A 83 48.09 -12.09 -27.09
N THR A 84 47.89 -13.02 -28.02
CA THR A 84 48.53 -13.02 -29.35
C THR A 84 47.46 -13.17 -30.44
N PRO A 85 47.54 -12.43 -31.57
CA PRO A 85 46.64 -12.61 -32.70
C PRO A 85 47.26 -13.62 -33.69
N SER A 86 46.57 -14.72 -33.96
CA SER A 86 46.92 -15.63 -35.06
C SER A 86 45.91 -15.49 -36.19
N SER A 87 46.49 -15.35 -37.37
CA SER A 87 45.93 -15.16 -38.70
C SER A 87 45.03 -16.30 -39.19
N VAL A 88 44.22 -16.00 -40.24
CA VAL A 88 43.50 -16.87 -41.20
C VAL A 88 42.10 -17.35 -40.72
N ALA A 89 40.95 -17.15 -41.40
CA ALA A 89 40.57 -16.69 -42.74
C ALA A 89 39.15 -16.04 -42.71
N PRO A 90 38.75 -15.24 -43.72
CA PRO A 90 37.39 -14.71 -43.82
C PRO A 90 36.43 -15.79 -44.35
N ILE A 91 35.57 -16.32 -43.48
CA ILE A 91 34.39 -17.07 -43.93
C ILE A 91 33.34 -16.04 -44.32
N SER A 92 33.27 -15.76 -45.62
CA SER A 92 32.17 -15.02 -46.23
C SER A 92 30.94 -15.91 -46.30
N ASP A 93 30.16 -15.95 -45.23
CA ASP A 93 28.80 -16.50 -45.27
C ASP A 93 27.80 -15.36 -45.10
N THR A 94 27.40 -14.80 -46.23
CA THR A 94 26.10 -14.15 -46.44
C THR A 94 24.99 -15.11 -46.01
N ILE A 95 24.62 -15.09 -44.73
CA ILE A 95 23.32 -15.59 -44.27
C ILE A 95 22.43 -14.36 -44.11
N THR A 96 21.98 -13.82 -45.25
CA THR A 96 20.70 -13.10 -45.32
C THR A 96 19.57 -14.13 -45.26
N GLY A 97 19.57 -14.92 -44.20
CA GLY A 97 18.47 -15.80 -43.83
C GLY A 97 17.68 -15.05 -42.78
N ASN A 98 16.48 -14.61 -43.15
CA ASN A 98 15.48 -14.15 -42.19
C ASN A 98 15.19 -15.30 -41.23
N ILE A 99 15.96 -15.43 -40.15
CA ILE A 99 15.67 -16.36 -39.06
C ILE A 99 14.34 -15.86 -38.52
N PRO A 100 13.21 -16.58 -38.71
CA PRO A 100 11.98 -16.14 -38.09
C PRO A 100 12.29 -16.12 -36.60
N PHE A 101 12.20 -14.93 -36.00
CA PHE A 101 12.22 -14.78 -34.55
C PHE A 101 11.02 -15.58 -34.09
N ASN A 102 11.21 -16.88 -33.87
CA ASN A 102 10.19 -17.72 -33.29
C ASN A 102 10.06 -17.14 -31.90
N THR A 103 9.06 -16.28 -31.74
CA THR A 103 8.59 -15.80 -30.46
C THR A 103 8.16 -17.06 -29.74
N SER A 104 9.12 -17.74 -29.13
CA SER A 104 8.91 -19.02 -28.48
C SER A 104 7.78 -18.76 -27.51
N ARG A 105 6.59 -19.27 -27.84
CA ARG A 105 5.41 -18.95 -27.06
C ARG A 105 5.73 -19.45 -25.67
N TRP A 106 5.83 -18.51 -24.74
CA TRP A 106 6.12 -18.80 -23.35
C TRP A 106 5.24 -19.97 -22.92
N ILE A 107 5.87 -20.99 -22.36
CA ILE A 107 5.15 -22.20 -21.98
C ILE A 107 4.07 -21.77 -20.97
N SER A 108 2.82 -21.86 -21.41
CA SER A 108 1.65 -21.47 -20.63
C SER A 108 1.02 -22.70 -20.01
N GLU A 109 0.32 -22.51 -18.89
CA GLU A 109 -0.37 -23.61 -18.21
C GLU A 109 -1.36 -24.30 -19.15
N ARG A 110 -2.07 -23.52 -19.98
CA ARG A 110 -2.97 -24.03 -21.01
C ARG A 110 -2.24 -24.90 -22.02
N SER A 111 -1.04 -24.51 -22.45
CA SER A 111 -0.22 -25.30 -23.38
C SER A 111 0.23 -26.64 -22.77
N ILE A 112 0.64 -26.65 -21.49
CA ILE A 112 1.10 -27.87 -20.81
C ILE A 112 -0.07 -28.81 -20.47
N LYS A 113 -1.23 -28.26 -20.07
CA LYS A 113 -2.42 -29.04 -19.71
C LYS A 113 -3.11 -29.69 -20.91
N LYS A 114 -3.02 -29.09 -22.10
CA LYS A 114 -3.59 -29.64 -23.35
C LYS A 114 -3.13 -31.05 -23.70
N LYS A 115 -1.92 -31.45 -23.30
CA LYS A 115 -1.41 -32.81 -23.51
C LYS A 115 -2.00 -33.73 -22.45
N SER A 116 -3.22 -34.23 -22.56
CA SER A 116 -3.88 -34.99 -21.48
C SER A 116 -3.07 -36.21 -21.00
N GLY A 117 -2.95 -36.42 -19.69
CA GLY A 117 -2.36 -37.62 -19.11
C GLY A 117 -1.89 -37.46 -17.66
N PRO A 118 -1.95 -38.51 -16.82
CA PRO A 118 -1.35 -38.51 -15.48
C PRO A 118 0.12 -38.10 -15.55
N THR A 119 0.50 -37.11 -14.75
CA THR A 119 1.86 -36.56 -14.77
C THR A 119 2.61 -37.06 -13.55
N HIS A 120 3.69 -37.82 -13.76
CA HIS A 120 4.55 -38.25 -12.66
C HIS A 120 5.21 -37.04 -11.99
N PRO A 121 5.33 -37.00 -10.65
CA PRO A 121 5.84 -35.85 -9.89
C PRO A 121 7.24 -35.39 -10.34
N TYR A 122 8.11 -36.32 -10.75
CA TYR A 122 9.47 -36.02 -11.19
C TYR A 122 9.62 -35.89 -12.71
N SER A 123 8.52 -35.83 -13.47
CA SER A 123 8.59 -35.69 -14.93
C SER A 123 8.94 -34.26 -15.36
N ARG A 124 9.54 -34.10 -16.56
CA ARG A 124 9.78 -32.77 -17.18
C ARG A 124 8.51 -31.92 -17.23
N ARG A 125 7.38 -32.57 -17.46
CA ARG A 125 6.06 -31.92 -17.48
C ARG A 125 5.67 -31.39 -16.10
N ALA A 126 5.88 -32.16 -15.03
CA ALA A 126 5.67 -31.68 -13.67
C ALA A 126 6.56 -30.48 -13.36
N THR A 127 7.85 -30.52 -13.73
CA THR A 127 8.76 -29.37 -13.57
C THR A 127 8.28 -28.14 -14.35
N GLN A 128 7.78 -28.32 -15.58
CA GLN A 128 7.20 -27.24 -16.37
C GLN A 128 5.95 -26.64 -15.71
N LEU A 129 5.06 -27.49 -15.18
CA LEU A 129 3.87 -27.05 -14.43
C LEU A 129 4.25 -26.29 -13.16
N ALA A 130 5.20 -26.80 -12.37
CA ALA A 130 5.70 -26.13 -11.17
C ALA A 130 6.28 -24.75 -11.50
N ARG A 131 7.09 -24.62 -12.56
CA ARG A 131 7.61 -23.31 -13.01
C ARG A 131 6.51 -22.33 -13.39
N VAL A 132 5.46 -22.80 -14.06
CA VAL A 132 4.32 -21.96 -14.43
C VAL A 132 3.50 -21.55 -13.20
N ALA A 133 3.26 -22.48 -12.26
CA ALA A 133 2.60 -22.18 -10.99
C ALA A 133 3.38 -21.12 -10.19
N HIS A 134 4.68 -21.32 -9.98
CA HIS A 134 5.52 -20.33 -9.30
C HIS A 134 5.52 -18.95 -9.99
N ARG A 135 5.49 -18.89 -11.33
CA ARG A 135 5.36 -17.61 -12.04
C ARG A 135 4.02 -16.95 -11.73
N LYS A 136 2.93 -17.71 -11.72
CA LYS A 136 1.59 -17.21 -11.39
C LYS A 136 1.52 -16.72 -9.95
N ASP A 137 2.07 -17.48 -9.00
CA ASP A 137 2.10 -17.08 -7.59
C ASP A 137 2.84 -15.76 -7.42
N LYS A 138 4.00 -15.60 -8.07
CA LYS A 138 4.73 -14.31 -8.07
C LYS A 138 3.90 -13.16 -8.64
N LEU A 139 3.21 -13.37 -9.76
CA LEU A 139 2.35 -12.35 -10.37
C LEU A 139 1.14 -12.01 -9.49
N ASN A 140 0.51 -13.02 -8.89
CA ASN A 140 -0.62 -12.85 -7.97
C ASN A 140 -0.19 -12.12 -6.70
N THR A 141 0.95 -12.48 -6.10
CA THR A 141 1.54 -11.77 -4.96
C THR A 141 1.84 -10.32 -5.31
N ALA A 142 2.44 -10.05 -6.48
CA ALA A 142 2.69 -8.69 -6.94
C ALA A 142 1.41 -7.89 -7.20
N LYS A 143 0.33 -8.55 -7.66
CA LYS A 143 -0.99 -7.93 -7.82
C LYS A 143 -1.62 -7.62 -6.46
N ALA A 144 -1.54 -8.56 -5.50
CA ALA A 144 -2.06 -8.39 -4.15
C ALA A 144 -1.33 -7.28 -3.39
N ILE A 145 0.00 -7.18 -3.52
CA ILE A 145 0.78 -6.08 -2.92
C ILE A 145 0.30 -4.72 -3.46
N ARG A 146 0.18 -4.58 -4.78
CA ARG A 146 -0.32 -3.36 -5.42
C ARG A 146 -1.75 -3.03 -5.01
N GLY A 147 -2.62 -4.04 -4.94
CA GLY A 147 -3.99 -3.89 -4.44
C GLY A 147 -4.03 -3.38 -3.01
N ARG A 148 -3.24 -3.98 -2.10
CA ARG A 148 -3.16 -3.54 -0.70
C ARG A 148 -2.68 -2.10 -0.56
N SER A 149 -1.65 -1.68 -1.30
CA SER A 149 -1.18 -0.28 -1.25
C SER A 149 -2.22 0.69 -1.81
N SER A 150 -2.94 0.31 -2.88
CA SER A 150 -3.97 1.16 -3.46
C SER A 150 -5.16 1.30 -2.52
N ASN A 151 -5.62 0.19 -1.93
CA ASN A 151 -6.73 0.19 -0.99
C ASN A 151 -6.37 0.97 0.28
N ALA A 152 -5.16 0.84 0.81
CA ALA A 152 -4.72 1.64 1.95
C ALA A 152 -4.76 3.16 1.68
N LYS A 153 -4.47 3.58 0.45
CA LYS A 153 -4.66 4.99 0.04
C LYS A 153 -6.13 5.36 -0.01
N VAL A 154 -6.99 4.48 -0.55
CA VAL A 154 -8.44 4.71 -0.59
C VAL A 154 -9.01 4.87 0.81
N ASP A 155 -8.71 3.92 1.69
CA ASP A 155 -9.16 3.92 3.08
C ASP A 155 -8.75 5.23 3.75
N ARG A 156 -7.47 5.64 3.61
CA ARG A 156 -6.99 6.93 4.14
C ARG A 156 -7.80 8.12 3.62
N LEU A 157 -7.96 8.25 2.30
CA LEU A 157 -8.70 9.37 1.72
C LEU A 157 -10.16 9.39 2.18
N SER A 158 -10.82 8.23 2.19
CA SER A 158 -12.19 8.12 2.70
C SER A 158 -12.30 8.52 4.17
N THR A 159 -11.36 8.10 5.02
CA THR A 159 -11.36 8.49 6.44
C THR A 159 -11.15 9.98 6.61
N LEU A 160 -10.29 10.62 5.83
CA LEU A 160 -10.07 12.07 5.90
C LEU A 160 -11.33 12.86 5.51
N ILE A 161 -12.04 12.43 4.47
CA ILE A 161 -13.26 13.10 4.01
C ILE A 161 -14.42 12.88 4.98
N LEU A 162 -14.57 11.68 5.54
CA LEU A 162 -15.62 11.40 6.53
C LEU A 162 -15.44 12.16 7.84
N MET A 163 -14.20 12.47 8.21
CA MET A 163 -13.89 13.25 9.42
C MET A 163 -13.95 14.77 9.17
N LEU A 164 -14.01 15.21 7.91
CA LEU A 164 -14.10 16.62 7.57
C LEU A 164 -15.54 17.11 7.78
N PRO A 165 -15.77 18.25 8.45
CA PRO A 165 -17.11 18.79 8.65
C PRO A 165 -17.85 19.06 7.33
N ASP A 166 -19.12 18.67 7.25
CA ASP A 166 -19.90 18.79 6.01
C ASP A 166 -20.08 20.24 5.54
N GLU A 167 -20.02 21.20 6.45
CA GLU A 167 -20.17 22.63 6.18
C GLU A 167 -18.93 23.26 5.52
N LEU A 168 -17.77 22.61 5.61
CA LEU A 168 -16.49 23.15 5.12
C LEU A 168 -16.20 22.66 3.70
N ASP A 169 -16.33 23.58 2.73
CA ASP A 169 -15.95 23.36 1.34
C ASP A 169 -14.43 23.26 1.15
N ALA A 170 -13.65 23.98 1.96
CA ALA A 170 -12.18 23.95 1.95
C ALA A 170 -11.62 24.46 3.28
N LEU A 171 -10.39 24.04 3.60
CA LEU A 171 -9.63 24.64 4.69
C LEU A 171 -8.94 25.91 4.21
N PRO A 172 -8.93 26.99 5.02
CA PRO A 172 -8.43 28.29 4.57
C PRO A 172 -6.91 28.34 4.44
N ASP A 173 -6.18 27.61 5.28
CA ASP A 173 -4.73 27.70 5.38
C ASP A 173 -4.10 26.34 5.71
N LEU A 174 -2.80 26.21 5.43
CA LEU A 174 -1.99 25.04 5.75
C LEU A 174 -1.93 24.80 7.26
N ALA A 175 -1.90 25.85 8.09
CA ALA A 175 -1.98 25.70 9.54
C ALA A 175 -3.27 25.01 9.99
N ALA A 176 -4.41 25.32 9.35
CA ALA A 176 -5.68 24.65 9.62
C ALA A 176 -5.63 23.17 9.21
N VAL A 177 -4.94 22.83 8.11
CA VAL A 177 -4.74 21.44 7.68
C VAL A 177 -3.93 20.67 8.71
N HIS A 178 -2.87 21.28 9.24
CA HIS A 178 -2.07 20.69 10.32
C HIS A 178 -2.90 20.46 11.60
N ALA A 179 -3.71 21.44 12.00
CA ALA A 179 -4.61 21.30 13.15
C ALA A 179 -5.62 20.16 12.94
N PHE A 180 -6.26 20.10 11.76
CA PHE A 180 -7.19 19.01 11.42
C PHE A 180 -6.53 17.62 11.50
N VAL A 181 -5.34 17.47 10.92
CA VAL A 181 -4.61 16.19 10.95
C VAL A 181 -4.20 15.83 12.38
N ALA A 182 -3.68 16.78 13.16
CA ALA A 182 -3.24 16.54 14.53
C ALA A 182 -4.40 16.21 15.46
N ASP A 183 -5.45 17.03 15.46
CA ASP A 183 -6.50 17.00 16.48
C ASP A 183 -7.61 16.00 16.14
N THR A 184 -7.85 15.71 14.86
CA THR A 184 -8.95 14.85 14.41
C THR A 184 -8.45 13.53 13.85
N PHE A 185 -7.44 13.56 12.98
CA PHE A 185 -7.00 12.34 12.30
C PHE A 185 -6.12 11.46 13.19
N LEU A 186 -5.10 12.02 13.85
CA LEU A 186 -4.14 11.21 14.65
C LEU A 186 -4.73 10.71 15.98
N THR A 187 -5.64 11.47 16.57
CA THR A 187 -6.31 11.17 17.85
C THR A 187 -7.43 10.14 17.74
N ARG A 188 -7.90 9.80 16.53
CA ARG A 188 -9.09 8.95 16.31
C ARG A 188 -9.05 7.56 16.96
N HIS A 189 -7.85 7.04 17.22
CA HIS A 189 -7.66 5.72 17.84
C HIS A 189 -7.42 5.79 19.35
N GLU A 190 -7.32 6.99 19.93
CA GLU A 190 -7.06 7.17 21.35
C GLU A 190 -8.21 6.64 22.20
N ASP A 191 -9.45 6.86 21.77
CA ASP A 191 -10.65 6.38 22.47
C ASP A 191 -10.71 4.85 22.51
N GLU A 192 -10.54 4.17 21.36
CA GLU A 192 -10.49 2.70 21.29
C GLU A 192 -9.33 2.15 22.14
N LEU A 193 -8.19 2.83 22.15
CA LEU A 193 -7.04 2.44 22.97
C LEU A 193 -7.32 2.58 24.47
N GLN A 194 -8.04 3.63 24.89
CA GLN A 194 -8.42 3.84 26.28
C GLN A 194 -9.43 2.79 26.75
N GLU A 195 -10.42 2.46 25.92
CA GLU A 195 -11.41 1.41 26.19
C GLU A 195 -10.72 0.05 26.40
N LEU A 196 -9.84 -0.36 25.48
CA LEU A 196 -9.09 -1.62 25.59
C LEU A 196 -8.18 -1.67 26.83
N LYS A 197 -7.62 -0.52 27.24
CA LYS A 197 -6.83 -0.43 28.47
C LYS A 197 -7.69 -0.53 29.73
N ALA A 198 -8.91 0.00 29.71
CA ALA A 198 -9.85 -0.04 30.82
C ALA A 198 -10.45 -1.45 31.02
N GLU A 199 -10.76 -2.15 29.93
CA GLU A 199 -11.20 -3.55 29.98
C GLU A 199 -10.11 -4.48 30.54
N ARG A 200 -8.85 -4.12 30.32
CA ARG A 200 -7.70 -4.90 30.77
C ARG A 200 -7.50 -4.76 32.28
N ARG A 201 -7.55 -5.89 32.98
CA ARG A 201 -7.15 -5.97 34.40
C ARG A 201 -5.68 -5.55 34.57
N PRO A 202 -5.34 -4.75 35.60
CA PRO A 202 -3.96 -4.35 35.85
C PRO A 202 -3.05 -5.58 36.01
N GLY A 203 -1.87 -5.55 35.39
CA GLY A 203 -0.89 -6.65 35.41
C GLY A 203 -1.03 -7.70 34.31
N ARG A 204 -2.12 -7.73 33.52
CA ARG A 204 -2.22 -8.60 32.35
C ARG A 204 -1.45 -8.02 31.15
N PRO A 205 -0.75 -8.83 30.34
CA PRO A 205 -0.15 -8.36 29.08
C PRO A 205 -1.20 -7.78 28.12
N PRO A 206 -0.81 -6.84 27.25
CA PRO A 206 -1.72 -6.19 26.31
C PRO A 206 -2.30 -7.19 25.30
N HIS A 207 -3.54 -6.96 24.90
CA HIS A 207 -4.18 -7.76 23.87
C HIS A 207 -3.58 -7.48 22.49
N LYS A 208 -3.71 -8.43 21.56
CA LYS A 208 -3.22 -8.28 20.17
C LYS A 208 -3.77 -6.99 19.51
N ARG A 209 -5.05 -6.69 19.72
CA ARG A 209 -5.70 -5.47 19.21
C ARG A 209 -5.09 -4.19 19.79
N GLU A 210 -4.81 -4.17 21.09
CA GLU A 210 -4.15 -3.03 21.75
C GLU A 210 -2.75 -2.78 21.16
N LEU A 211 -2.00 -3.84 20.87
CA LEU A 211 -0.68 -3.74 20.23
C LEU A 211 -0.80 -3.23 18.78
N GLU A 212 -1.73 -3.77 17.99
CA GLU A 212 -1.97 -3.36 16.61
C GLU A 212 -2.32 -1.87 16.50
N ILE A 213 -3.18 -1.36 17.40
CA ILE A 213 -3.55 0.06 17.42
C ILE A 213 -2.35 0.93 17.81
N LYS A 214 -1.59 0.54 18.84
CA LYS A 214 -0.38 1.28 19.23
C LYS A 214 0.65 1.35 18.10
N GLU A 215 0.88 0.23 17.43
CA GLU A 215 1.78 0.16 16.28
C GLU A 215 1.29 1.05 15.13
N LEU A 216 -0.02 1.05 14.86
CA LEU A 216 -0.64 1.88 13.85
C LEU A 216 -0.48 3.37 14.18
N MET A 217 -0.81 3.79 15.41
CA MET A 217 -0.62 5.17 15.86
C MET A 217 0.83 5.62 15.78
N ALA A 218 1.78 4.79 16.23
CA ALA A 218 3.20 5.10 16.15
C ALA A 218 3.67 5.28 14.70
N LYS A 219 3.18 4.43 13.79
CA LYS A 219 3.47 4.52 12.36
C LYS A 219 2.90 5.79 11.73
N GLU A 220 1.67 6.16 12.06
CA GLU A 220 1.04 7.37 11.53
C GLU A 220 1.70 8.64 12.05
N ASN A 221 2.04 8.68 13.34
CA ASN A 221 2.81 9.76 13.93
C ASN A 221 4.18 9.91 13.27
N GLN A 222 4.89 8.81 13.04
CA GLN A 222 6.16 8.83 12.31
C GLN A 222 5.99 9.37 10.88
N GLU A 223 4.94 8.94 10.18
CA GLU A 223 4.64 9.43 8.84
C GLU A 223 4.33 10.93 8.84
N TYR A 224 3.61 11.43 9.85
CA TYR A 224 3.34 12.86 10.02
C TYR A 224 4.60 13.69 10.27
N LEU A 225 5.56 13.14 11.03
CA LEU A 225 6.85 13.78 11.27
C LEU A 225 7.72 13.85 10.00
N GLU A 226 7.75 12.79 9.20
CA GLU A 226 8.63 12.69 8.02
C GLU A 226 8.03 13.30 6.74
N GLY A 227 6.71 13.22 6.60
CA GLY A 227 5.98 13.77 5.47
C GLY A 227 4.77 12.92 5.14
N PHE A 228 3.59 13.39 5.55
CA PHE A 228 2.29 12.78 5.39
C PHE A 228 1.69 13.10 4.02
N GLU A 229 1.28 12.07 3.28
CA GLU A 229 0.60 12.24 1.98
C GLU A 229 -0.92 12.31 2.21
N LEU A 230 -1.52 13.44 1.83
CA LEU A 230 -2.95 13.71 1.95
C LEU A 230 -3.49 14.41 0.68
N PRO A 231 -4.81 14.42 0.44
CA PRO A 231 -5.36 15.21 -0.64
C PRO A 231 -5.26 16.69 -0.28
N ASP A 232 -5.18 17.56 -1.28
CA ASP A 232 -5.20 18.99 -1.01
C ASP A 232 -6.58 19.45 -0.53
N LEU A 233 -6.67 19.75 0.77
CA LEU A 233 -7.91 20.21 1.41
C LEU A 233 -8.09 21.74 1.32
N THR A 234 -7.12 22.47 0.77
CA THR A 234 -7.20 23.94 0.61
C THR A 234 -7.97 24.36 -0.63
N SER A 235 -8.07 23.49 -1.65
CA SER A 235 -8.89 23.76 -2.84
C SER A 235 -10.29 23.20 -2.69
N ALA A 236 -11.28 24.09 -2.77
CA ALA A 236 -12.69 23.74 -2.76
C ALA A 236 -13.06 22.79 -3.92
N THR A 237 -12.43 22.94 -5.08
CA THR A 237 -12.63 22.05 -6.23
C THR A 237 -12.23 20.62 -5.88
N ASN A 238 -11.08 20.45 -5.23
CA ASN A 238 -10.55 19.12 -4.89
C ASN A 238 -11.42 18.44 -3.82
N VAL A 239 -11.84 19.19 -2.78
CA VAL A 239 -12.71 18.66 -1.72
C VAL A 239 -14.07 18.24 -2.28
N LYS A 240 -14.68 19.02 -3.18
CA LYS A 240 -15.94 18.63 -3.85
C LYS A 240 -15.81 17.32 -4.61
N LEU A 241 -14.74 17.18 -5.39
CA LEU A 241 -14.47 15.94 -6.13
C LEU A 241 -14.26 14.74 -5.21
N LEU A 242 -13.65 14.95 -4.05
CA LEU A 242 -13.42 13.90 -3.06
C LEU A 242 -14.69 13.51 -2.30
N ARG A 243 -15.62 14.45 -2.08
CA ARG A 243 -16.95 14.16 -1.50
C ARG A 243 -17.82 13.36 -2.48
N ASP A 244 -17.75 13.69 -3.76
CA ASP A 244 -18.49 12.98 -4.81
C ASP A 244 -17.88 11.60 -5.15
N TRP A 245 -16.77 11.21 -4.53
CA TRP A 245 -16.05 10.00 -4.88
C TRP A 245 -16.47 8.79 -4.05
N GLN A 246 -16.83 7.69 -4.72
CA GLN A 246 -17.30 6.45 -4.08
C GLN A 246 -16.18 5.47 -3.68
N GLY A 247 -14.94 5.93 -3.56
CA GLY A 247 -13.83 5.05 -3.12
C GLY A 247 -13.23 4.16 -4.21
N ASP A 248 -13.41 4.47 -5.50
CA ASP A 248 -12.77 3.72 -6.59
C ASP A 248 -11.23 3.92 -6.58
N PRO A 249 -10.42 2.86 -6.41
CA PRO A 249 -8.96 2.97 -6.45
C PRO A 249 -8.38 3.49 -7.77
N GLN A 250 -9.11 3.35 -8.90
CA GLN A 250 -8.65 3.86 -10.20
C GLN A 250 -8.75 5.39 -10.30
N ALA A 251 -9.58 6.02 -9.47
CA ALA A 251 -9.77 7.47 -9.46
C ALA A 251 -8.72 8.21 -8.63
N LEU A 252 -7.85 7.51 -7.87
CA LEU A 252 -6.79 8.13 -7.06
C LEU A 252 -5.92 9.16 -7.82
N PRO A 253 -5.50 8.92 -9.08
CA PRO A 253 -4.70 9.89 -9.84
C PRO A 253 -5.51 11.08 -10.37
N LEU A 254 -6.83 11.15 -10.14
CA LEU A 254 -7.63 12.29 -10.56
C LEU A 254 -7.51 13.45 -9.58
N PHE A 255 -7.25 13.16 -8.30
CA PHE A 255 -7.21 14.14 -7.21
C PHE A 255 -5.85 14.80 -7.06
N ARG A 256 -5.85 16.04 -6.53
CA ARG A 256 -4.64 16.75 -6.16
C ARG A 256 -4.12 16.21 -4.82
N MET A 257 -2.86 15.79 -4.79
CA MET A 257 -2.20 15.19 -3.62
C MET A 257 -0.99 16.01 -3.19
N VAL A 258 -0.90 16.27 -1.90
CA VAL A 258 0.11 17.11 -1.27
C VAL A 258 0.77 16.35 -0.12
N ARG A 259 2.05 16.62 0.10
CA ARG A 259 2.81 16.09 1.23
C ARG A 259 3.12 17.21 2.21
N ILE A 260 2.68 17.05 3.46
CA ILE A 260 2.94 18.00 4.57
C ILE A 260 3.80 17.32 5.62
N SER A 261 4.54 18.09 6.42
CA SER A 261 5.36 17.54 7.50
C SER A 261 5.21 18.35 8.77
N ALA A 262 5.17 17.70 9.92
CA ALA A 262 5.11 18.39 11.20
C ALA A 262 6.38 19.21 11.50
N ARG A 263 7.53 18.81 10.94
CA ARG A 263 8.82 19.50 11.12
C ARG A 263 8.87 20.85 10.42
N TYR A 264 8.21 20.95 9.28
CA TYR A 264 8.17 22.15 8.45
C TYR A 264 6.71 22.45 8.12
N PRO A 265 5.96 23.05 9.06
CA PRO A 265 4.52 23.29 8.89
C PRO A 265 4.21 24.28 7.76
N GLU A 266 5.16 25.16 7.43
CA GLU A 266 5.02 26.14 6.34
C GLU A 266 5.21 25.52 4.95
N GLN A 267 5.75 24.30 4.87
CA GLN A 267 6.12 23.68 3.60
C GLN A 267 5.13 22.59 3.22
N SER A 268 4.46 22.81 2.09
CA SER A 268 3.65 21.79 1.42
C SER A 268 4.29 21.44 0.07
N LYS A 269 4.54 20.14 -0.16
CA LYS A 269 5.09 19.67 -1.43
C LYS A 269 3.99 19.04 -2.27
N LEU A 270 3.72 19.61 -3.44
CA LEU A 270 2.81 19.01 -4.40
C LEU A 270 3.39 17.68 -4.92
N MET A 271 2.68 16.58 -4.70
CA MET A 271 3.08 15.25 -5.16
C MET A 271 2.45 14.92 -6.51
N HIS A 272 1.17 15.23 -6.66
CA HIS A 272 0.45 15.05 -7.91
C HIS A 272 -0.59 16.18 -8.08
N PRO A 273 -0.60 16.89 -9.22
CA PRO A 273 -1.56 17.97 -9.47
C PRO A 273 -3.01 17.50 -9.64
N GLY A 274 -3.22 16.22 -9.96
CA GLY A 274 -4.54 15.66 -10.28
C GLY A 274 -4.83 15.73 -11.78
N ASN A 275 -5.32 14.62 -12.35
CA ASN A 275 -5.71 14.54 -13.76
C ASN A 275 -7.18 14.92 -14.03
N HIS A 276 -7.92 15.39 -13.02
CA HIS A 276 -9.30 15.81 -13.21
C HIS A 276 -9.39 17.10 -14.04
N LYS A 277 -10.40 17.19 -14.93
CA LYS A 277 -10.58 18.32 -15.86
C LYS A 277 -10.67 19.66 -15.13
N LEU A 278 -11.43 19.71 -14.03
CA LEU A 278 -11.61 20.95 -13.26
C LEU A 278 -10.30 21.44 -12.63
N LEU A 279 -9.49 20.52 -12.10
CA LEU A 279 -8.19 20.85 -11.50
C LEU A 279 -7.18 21.31 -12.56
N GLN A 280 -7.21 20.71 -13.75
CA GLN A 280 -6.38 21.17 -14.88
C GLN A 280 -6.74 22.59 -15.34
N LEU A 281 -8.03 22.92 -15.37
CA LEU A 281 -8.49 24.27 -15.70
C LEU A 281 -8.06 25.29 -14.64
N GLU A 282 -8.20 24.96 -13.35
CA GLU A 282 -7.75 25.79 -12.23
C GLU A 282 -6.24 26.06 -12.31
N LEU A 283 -5.43 25.03 -12.57
CA LEU A 283 -3.98 25.17 -12.75
C LEU A 283 -3.62 26.03 -13.95
N LYS A 284 -4.33 25.87 -15.08
CA LYS A 284 -4.10 26.70 -16.26
C LYS A 284 -4.42 28.17 -15.99
N GLN A 285 -5.53 28.46 -15.32
CA GLN A 285 -5.90 29.83 -14.94
C GLN A 285 -4.86 30.47 -14.01
N GLN A 286 -4.30 29.72 -13.05
CA GLN A 286 -3.23 30.20 -12.18
C GLN A 286 -1.93 30.49 -12.95
N GLN A 287 -1.59 29.66 -13.93
CA GLN A 287 -0.43 29.89 -14.80
C GLN A 287 -0.61 31.13 -15.69
N ASP A 288 -1.78 31.26 -16.31
CA ASP A 288 -2.11 32.40 -17.17
C ASP A 288 -2.06 33.72 -16.36
N ALA A 289 -2.64 33.75 -15.15
CA ALA A 289 -2.58 34.90 -14.25
C ALA A 289 -1.13 35.27 -13.84
N THR A 290 -0.33 34.29 -13.45
CA THR A 290 1.08 34.50 -13.08
C THR A 290 1.89 35.03 -14.27
N SER A 291 1.60 34.56 -15.49
CA SER A 291 2.27 35.02 -16.71
C SER A 291 1.85 36.44 -17.12
N ALA A 292 0.60 36.82 -16.87
CA ALA A 292 0.11 38.17 -17.13
C ALA A 292 0.76 39.20 -16.19
N ASP A 293 0.87 38.87 -14.90
CA ASP A 293 1.56 39.72 -13.92
C ASP A 293 3.07 39.85 -14.23
N ALA A 294 3.72 38.76 -14.63
CA ALA A 294 5.12 38.78 -15.06
C ALA A 294 5.34 39.56 -16.37
N ALA A 295 4.36 39.58 -17.27
CA ALA A 295 4.42 40.38 -18.50
C ALA A 295 4.19 41.88 -18.23
N ALA A 296 3.35 42.22 -17.26
CA ALA A 296 3.10 43.61 -16.86
C ALA A 296 4.33 44.27 -16.20
N ASP A 297 5.19 43.49 -15.51
CA ASP A 297 6.41 44.00 -14.86
C ASP A 297 7.60 44.15 -15.83
N MET A 298 7.50 43.68 -17.08
CA MET A 298 8.54 43.84 -18.11
C MET A 298 8.30 44.98 -19.12
N ASP A 299 7.16 45.68 -19.07
CA ASP A 299 6.79 46.75 -20.01
C ASP A 299 6.86 48.16 -19.39
N THR A 300 7.86 48.42 -18.52
CA THR A 300 8.17 49.76 -18.03
C THR A 300 9.69 50.04 -18.05
N THR A 301 10.34 49.84 -19.20
CA THR A 301 11.61 50.55 -19.46
C THR A 301 11.48 51.28 -20.78
N THR A 302 11.07 52.54 -20.65
CA THR A 302 11.22 53.64 -21.59
C THR A 302 12.38 53.41 -22.55
N SER A 303 12.04 53.09 -23.81
CA SER A 303 12.96 53.19 -24.93
C SER A 303 13.08 54.67 -25.30
N ASP A 304 14.03 55.35 -24.65
CA ASP A 304 14.57 56.58 -25.19
C ASP A 304 15.77 56.26 -26.09
N SER A 305 15.75 56.93 -27.23
CA SER A 305 16.83 57.23 -28.17
C SER A 305 17.45 56.11 -29.01
N GLN A 306 17.39 56.40 -30.30
CA GLN A 306 17.98 55.71 -31.43
C GLN A 306 19.50 55.66 -31.37
N ASP A 307 20.10 54.58 -31.88
CA ASP A 307 21.30 54.70 -32.69
C ASP A 307 21.33 53.62 -33.77
N THR A 308 21.13 54.07 -35.00
CA THR A 308 21.25 53.27 -36.22
C THR A 308 22.71 53.00 -36.50
N SER A 309 23.18 51.75 -36.33
CA SER A 309 24.43 51.32 -36.97
C SER A 309 24.13 50.31 -38.08
N SER A 310 24.37 50.81 -39.30
CA SER A 310 24.29 50.09 -40.57
C SER A 310 25.28 48.93 -40.60
N PHE A 311 24.80 47.69 -40.52
CA PHE A 311 25.63 46.53 -40.83
C PHE A 311 25.51 46.21 -42.32
N GLN A 312 26.45 46.77 -43.08
CA GLN A 312 26.63 46.57 -44.51
C GLN A 312 27.02 45.10 -44.76
N ARG A 313 26.11 44.35 -45.39
CA ARG A 313 26.38 42.99 -45.87
C ARG A 313 27.21 43.11 -47.15
N VAL A 314 28.54 43.07 -47.03
CA VAL A 314 29.46 43.05 -48.17
C VAL A 314 29.34 41.69 -48.86
N GLY A 315 28.74 41.70 -50.04
CA GLY A 315 28.83 40.60 -50.99
C GLY A 315 30.19 40.58 -51.67
N GLU A 316 30.58 39.36 -52.04
CA GLU A 316 31.21 39.05 -53.33
C GLU A 316 32.62 39.62 -53.58
N PHE A 317 33.67 38.82 -53.33
CA PHE A 317 34.86 38.84 -54.17
C PHE A 317 35.73 37.57 -54.13
N ALA A 318 36.00 37.07 -55.34
CA ALA A 318 37.18 36.33 -55.83
C ALA A 318 37.42 34.86 -55.44
N GLN A 319 37.08 34.01 -56.41
CA GLN A 319 37.71 32.75 -56.75
C GLN A 319 38.93 33.03 -57.65
N MET A 320 40.15 32.68 -57.19
CA MET A 320 41.38 32.55 -57.99
C MET A 320 42.33 31.61 -57.24
N GLY A 321 42.79 30.54 -57.90
CA GLY A 321 43.79 29.59 -57.39
C GLY A 321 43.47 28.14 -57.72
#